data_AF-A0A194RIW2-F1
#
_entry.id   AF-A0A194RIW2-F1
#
_cell.length_a   1.000
_cell.length_b   1.000
_cell.length_c   1.000
_cell.angle_alpha   90.00
_cell.angle_beta   90.00
_cell.angle_gamma   90.00
#
_symmetry.space_group_name_H-M   'P 1'
#
loop_
_entity.id
_entity.type
_entity.pdbx_description
1 polymer ?
#
loop_
_entity_poly.entity_id
_entity_poly.type
_entity_poly.pdbx_seq_one_letter_code
_entity_poly.pdbx_strand_id
1 'polypeptide(L)'
;MDVCLEAHDRSMMSLKPRNVDFQETWASLKETVAGVVALRAVERAVWNMRFSDVYALCVAHPEPLADRLYDETRNFLEEHVGELLKRVQGNAPLDSSDYNDGLLTRYVAAWREYSQGVAYLNSLYSYLNLQHVKKQKVSDAEIIYGSSATVSCPEHDSRQLEVGELGLVTWERILVQSLSAGLTARIVAALSAARDCQLEPAMADVLHAAIHSAVHAQAHRVRAPLQLYQQLVLEPYLNAAAAHHARRAANLLQDGDISHYMKHTLEGLEREIMLACRYLHSSSREAVRACYERAE
;
A
#
# COMPACT_ATOMS: atom_id res chain seq x y z
N MET A 1 -16.03 30.82 -55.69
CA MET A 1 -15.85 31.04 -54.24
C MET A 1 -16.56 29.88 -53.56
N ASP A 2 -15.94 28.71 -53.59
CA ASP A 2 -16.48 27.49 -52.99
C ASP A 2 -15.85 27.32 -51.62
N VAL A 3 -16.68 27.44 -50.59
CA VAL A 3 -16.31 27.17 -49.20
C VAL A 3 -16.40 25.67 -49.00
N CYS A 4 -15.25 25.00 -48.99
CA CYS A 4 -15.12 23.64 -48.49
C CYS A 4 -15.41 23.65 -46.98
N LEU A 5 -16.60 23.20 -46.60
CA LEU A 5 -16.90 22.76 -45.24
C LEU A 5 -16.33 21.35 -45.08
N GLU A 6 -15.14 21.26 -44.49
CA GLU A 6 -14.62 20.02 -43.93
C GLU A 6 -15.59 19.53 -42.86
N ALA A 7 -16.34 18.47 -43.19
CA ALA A 7 -17.09 17.70 -42.23
C ALA A 7 -16.10 16.93 -41.35
N HIS A 8 -15.70 17.55 -40.24
CA HIS A 8 -15.12 16.83 -39.11
C HIS A 8 -16.21 15.89 -38.56
N ASP A 9 -16.13 14.61 -38.92
CA ASP A 9 -16.92 13.53 -38.35
C ASP A 9 -16.52 13.33 -36.88
N ARG A 10 -17.01 14.22 -36.02
CA ARG A 10 -17.17 13.93 -34.59
C ARG A 10 -18.33 12.95 -34.48
N SER A 11 -18.03 11.67 -34.71
CA SER A 11 -18.91 10.56 -34.37
C SER A 11 -19.36 10.74 -32.92
N MET A 12 -20.60 11.18 -32.75
CA MET A 12 -21.35 11.16 -31.50
C MET A 12 -21.18 9.78 -30.86
N MET A 13 -20.50 9.73 -29.71
CA MET A 13 -20.42 8.53 -28.90
C MET A 13 -21.84 8.15 -28.44
N SER A 14 -22.49 7.26 -29.18
CA SER A 14 -23.78 6.70 -28.82
C SER A 14 -23.57 5.76 -27.64
N LEU A 15 -24.32 5.96 -26.56
CA LEU A 15 -24.31 5.10 -25.36
C LEU A 15 -24.93 3.70 -25.58
N LYS A 16 -25.11 3.28 -26.84
CA LYS A 16 -25.69 1.98 -27.17
C LYS A 16 -24.60 0.92 -27.13
N PRO A 17 -24.93 -0.32 -26.68
CA PRO A 17 -24.03 -1.46 -26.82
C PRO A 17 -23.56 -1.59 -28.27
N ARG A 18 -22.24 -1.75 -28.45
CA ARG A 18 -21.58 -1.86 -29.75
C ARG A 18 -20.61 -3.03 -29.73
N ASN A 19 -20.26 -3.52 -30.91
CA ASN A 19 -19.12 -4.40 -31.06
C ASN A 19 -17.85 -3.58 -30.90
N VAL A 20 -16.96 -4.00 -30.01
CA VAL A 20 -15.74 -3.28 -29.65
C VAL A 20 -14.56 -4.23 -29.83
N ASP A 21 -13.53 -3.79 -30.56
CA ASP A 21 -12.27 -4.52 -30.59
C ASP A 21 -11.54 -4.33 -29.25
N PHE A 22 -11.48 -5.41 -28.47
CA PHE A 22 -10.82 -5.39 -27.18
C PHE A 22 -9.33 -5.04 -27.29
N GLN A 23 -8.61 -5.56 -28.28
CA GLN A 23 -7.16 -5.43 -28.34
C GLN A 23 -6.74 -3.99 -28.65
N GLU A 24 -7.44 -3.34 -29.58
CA GLU A 24 -7.18 -1.95 -29.94
C GLU A 24 -7.52 -1.00 -28.78
N THR A 25 -8.71 -1.18 -28.19
CA THR A 25 -9.14 -0.36 -27.04
C THR A 25 -8.25 -0.59 -25.82
N TRP A 26 -7.90 -1.84 -25.51
CA TRP A 26 -6.98 -2.17 -24.42
C TRP A 26 -5.59 -1.60 -24.64
N ALA A 27 -5.03 -1.65 -25.85
CA ALA A 27 -3.71 -1.09 -26.12
C ALA A 27 -3.65 0.41 -25.81
N SER A 28 -4.65 1.18 -26.27
CA SER A 28 -4.73 2.62 -26.01
C SER A 28 -5.03 2.95 -24.54
N LEU A 29 -5.87 2.13 -23.88
CA LEU A 29 -6.16 2.25 -22.46
C LEU A 29 -4.93 1.93 -21.61
N LYS A 30 -4.22 0.84 -21.92
CA LYS A 30 -3.00 0.39 -21.24
C LYS A 30 -1.90 1.44 -21.26
N GLU A 31 -1.70 2.13 -22.39
CA GLU A 31 -0.75 3.25 -22.47
C GLU A 31 -1.09 4.37 -21.47
N THR A 32 -2.37 4.74 -21.40
CA THR A 32 -2.81 5.78 -20.46
C THR A 32 -2.72 5.31 -19.02
N VAL A 33 -3.12 4.06 -18.74
CA VAL A 33 -2.99 3.43 -17.42
C VAL A 33 -1.52 3.40 -16.98
N ALA A 34 -0.58 3.04 -17.86
CA ALA A 34 0.84 3.07 -17.59
C ALA A 34 1.35 4.49 -17.29
N GLY A 35 0.87 5.49 -18.03
CA GLY A 35 1.15 6.90 -17.74
C GLY A 35 0.66 7.32 -16.36
N VAL A 36 -0.56 6.96 -16.01
CA VAL A 36 -1.23 7.35 -14.74
C VAL A 36 -0.57 6.69 -13.54
N VAL A 37 -0.28 5.39 -13.62
CA VAL A 37 0.33 4.66 -12.50
C VAL A 37 1.77 5.14 -12.24
N ALA A 38 2.48 5.57 -13.28
CA ALA A 38 3.81 6.19 -13.18
C ALA A 38 3.79 7.73 -12.99
N LEU A 39 2.63 8.30 -12.64
CA LEU A 39 2.41 9.75 -12.46
C LEU A 39 2.95 10.65 -13.59
N ARG A 40 2.91 10.17 -14.83
CA ARG A 40 3.26 10.96 -16.02
C ARG A 40 2.11 11.88 -16.40
N ALA A 41 2.44 12.98 -17.07
CA ALA A 41 1.43 13.91 -17.58
C ALA A 41 0.56 13.21 -18.63
N VAL A 42 -0.76 13.22 -18.40
CA VAL A 42 -1.75 12.72 -19.35
C VAL A 42 -2.65 13.88 -19.75
N GLU A 43 -2.86 14.04 -21.06
CA GLU A 43 -3.73 15.09 -21.57
C GLU A 43 -5.17 14.86 -21.11
N ARG A 44 -5.85 15.93 -20.68
CA ARG A 44 -7.23 15.86 -20.16
C ARG A 44 -8.20 15.25 -21.18
N ALA A 45 -8.03 15.54 -22.47
CA ALA A 45 -8.88 14.99 -23.53
C ALA A 45 -8.74 13.45 -23.59
N VAL A 46 -7.51 12.95 -23.56
CA VAL A 46 -7.21 11.51 -23.53
C VAL A 46 -7.78 10.88 -22.27
N TRP A 47 -7.54 11.48 -21.09
CA TRP A 47 -8.07 10.99 -19.81
C TRP A 47 -9.59 10.85 -19.83
N ASN A 48 -10.32 11.86 -20.32
CA ASN A 48 -11.77 11.82 -20.43
C ASN A 48 -12.24 10.73 -21.41
N MET A 49 -11.53 10.53 -22.52
CA MET A 49 -11.87 9.50 -23.49
C MET A 49 -11.72 8.09 -22.90
N ARG A 50 -10.73 7.87 -22.04
CA ARG A 50 -10.52 6.58 -21.37
C ARG A 50 -11.72 6.13 -20.52
N PHE A 51 -12.50 7.04 -19.93
CA PHE A 51 -13.74 6.67 -19.24
C PHE A 51 -14.78 6.07 -20.21
N SER A 52 -14.88 6.64 -21.41
CA SER A 52 -15.74 6.10 -22.46
C SER A 52 -15.27 4.73 -22.94
N ASP A 53 -13.96 4.52 -23.03
CA ASP A 53 -13.38 3.23 -23.41
C ASP A 53 -13.70 2.14 -22.37
N VAL A 54 -13.52 2.43 -21.08
CA VAL A 54 -13.90 1.51 -19.99
C VAL A 54 -15.40 1.20 -20.03
N TYR A 55 -16.24 2.21 -20.24
CA TYR A 55 -17.68 2.03 -20.38
C TYR A 55 -18.03 1.13 -21.58
N ALA A 56 -17.48 1.43 -22.76
CA ALA A 56 -17.75 0.68 -23.98
C ALA A 56 -17.35 -0.80 -23.86
N LEU A 57 -16.23 -1.09 -23.19
CA LEU A 57 -15.80 -2.46 -22.90
C LEU A 57 -16.76 -3.19 -21.93
N CYS A 58 -17.27 -2.50 -20.91
CA CYS A 58 -18.20 -3.10 -19.95
C CYS A 58 -19.58 -3.38 -20.56
N VAL A 59 -20.01 -2.59 -21.55
CA VAL A 59 -21.33 -2.74 -22.20
C VAL A 59 -21.20 -3.26 -23.65
N ALA A 60 -20.10 -3.91 -23.98
CA ALA A 60 -19.84 -4.47 -25.30
C ALA A 60 -20.86 -5.56 -25.67
N HIS A 61 -21.06 -5.77 -26.97
CA HIS A 61 -21.95 -6.79 -27.54
C HIS A 61 -21.14 -7.67 -28.52
N PRO A 62 -21.31 -9.00 -28.55
CA PRO A 62 -22.40 -9.82 -27.98
C PRO A 62 -22.35 -10.06 -26.47
N GLU A 63 -21.15 -10.05 -25.88
CA GLU A 63 -20.93 -10.30 -24.44
C GLU A 63 -20.11 -9.17 -23.82
N PRO A 64 -20.30 -8.87 -22.52
CA PRO A 64 -19.52 -7.85 -21.82
C PRO A 64 -18.07 -8.29 -21.65
N LEU A 65 -17.12 -7.38 -21.88
CA LEU A 65 -15.68 -7.68 -21.84
C LEU A 65 -15.02 -7.28 -20.51
N ALA A 66 -15.82 -7.04 -19.48
CA ALA A 66 -15.34 -6.48 -18.21
C ALA A 66 -14.46 -7.43 -17.40
N ASP A 67 -14.77 -8.74 -17.36
CA ASP A 67 -13.92 -9.72 -16.65
C ASP A 67 -12.55 -9.79 -17.31
N ARG A 68 -12.52 -9.82 -18.65
CA ARG A 68 -11.28 -9.76 -19.42
C ARG A 68 -10.50 -8.47 -19.17
N LEU A 69 -11.18 -7.32 -19.13
CA LEU A 69 -10.56 -6.04 -18.81
C LEU A 69 -9.95 -6.04 -17.39
N TYR A 70 -10.66 -6.64 -16.43
CA TYR A 70 -10.19 -6.76 -15.05
C TYR A 70 -8.94 -7.65 -14.95
N ASP A 71 -8.92 -8.80 -15.61
CA ASP A 71 -7.78 -9.71 -15.61
C ASP A 71 -6.55 -9.11 -16.31
N GLU A 72 -6.73 -8.44 -17.44
CA GLU A 72 -5.65 -7.71 -18.12
C GLU A 72 -5.11 -6.56 -17.27
N THR A 73 -5.98 -5.85 -16.54
CA THR A 73 -5.57 -4.81 -15.59
C THR A 73 -4.78 -5.40 -14.42
N ARG A 74 -5.20 -6.56 -13.89
CA ARG A 74 -4.45 -7.30 -12.87
C ARG A 74 -3.06 -7.65 -13.37
N ASN A 75 -2.96 -8.28 -14.54
CA ASN A 75 -1.68 -8.68 -15.13
C ASN A 75 -0.74 -7.47 -15.31
N PHE A 76 -1.27 -6.35 -15.81
CA PHE A 76 -0.51 -5.11 -15.92
C PHE A 76 0.00 -4.61 -14.56
N LEU A 77 -0.85 -4.60 -13.52
CA LEU A 77 -0.44 -4.17 -12.18
C LEU A 77 0.64 -5.08 -11.61
N GLU A 78 0.53 -6.40 -11.82
CA GLU A 78 1.52 -7.38 -11.37
C GLU A 78 2.87 -7.18 -12.06
N GLU A 79 2.88 -6.99 -13.38
CA GLU A 79 4.07 -6.65 -14.17
C GLU A 79 4.72 -5.36 -13.66
N HIS A 80 3.92 -4.30 -13.52
CA HIS A 80 4.41 -2.99 -13.11
C HIS A 80 4.98 -3.00 -11.68
N VAL A 81 4.32 -3.65 -10.73
CA VAL A 81 4.85 -3.80 -9.36
C VAL A 81 6.11 -4.67 -9.36
N GLY A 82 6.21 -5.68 -10.23
CA GLY A 82 7.43 -6.46 -10.43
C GLY A 82 8.61 -5.61 -10.93
N GLU A 83 8.37 -4.65 -11.82
CA GLU A 83 9.38 -3.67 -12.24
C GLU A 83 9.78 -2.72 -11.10
N LEU A 84 8.79 -2.22 -10.34
CA LEU A 84 9.03 -1.39 -9.15
C LEU A 84 9.86 -2.13 -8.10
N LEU A 85 9.61 -3.41 -7.88
CA LEU A 85 10.39 -4.26 -6.98
C LEU A 85 11.87 -4.26 -7.39
N LYS A 86 12.16 -4.50 -8.66
CA LYS A 86 13.54 -4.46 -9.20
C LYS A 86 14.19 -3.08 -9.00
N ARG A 87 13.43 -2.00 -9.24
CA ARG A 87 13.88 -0.61 -9.03
C ARG A 87 14.22 -0.32 -7.56
N VAL A 88 13.37 -0.79 -6.63
CA VAL A 88 13.54 -0.60 -5.19
C VAL A 88 14.69 -1.44 -4.64
N GLN A 89 14.79 -2.70 -5.04
CA GLN A 89 15.94 -3.56 -4.69
C GLN A 89 17.25 -2.94 -5.19
N GLY A 90 17.32 -2.63 -6.50
CA GLY A 90 18.56 -2.20 -7.15
C GLY A 90 19.74 -3.07 -6.73
N ASN A 91 20.82 -2.46 -6.24
CA ASN A 91 22.02 -3.16 -5.78
C ASN A 91 22.12 -3.29 -4.24
N ALA A 92 21.07 -2.95 -3.48
CA ALA A 92 21.15 -3.00 -2.02
C ALA A 92 21.07 -4.44 -1.51
N PRO A 93 21.99 -4.88 -0.63
CA PRO A 93 21.91 -6.19 -0.01
C PRO A 93 20.70 -6.26 0.93
N LEU A 94 19.79 -7.20 0.68
CA LEU A 94 18.56 -7.35 1.46
C LEU A 94 18.83 -7.67 2.94
N ASP A 95 19.93 -8.37 3.22
CA ASP A 95 20.35 -8.78 4.57
C ASP A 95 20.98 -7.66 5.41
N SER A 96 21.24 -6.49 4.81
CA SER A 96 21.79 -5.35 5.56
C SER A 96 20.74 -4.71 6.45
N SER A 97 21.15 -4.27 7.64
CA SER A 97 20.35 -3.43 8.53
C SER A 97 20.68 -1.94 8.39
N ASP A 98 21.55 -1.56 7.47
CA ASP A 98 21.90 -0.15 7.24
C ASP A 98 20.72 0.60 6.61
N TYR A 99 20.13 1.50 7.39
CA TYR A 99 19.00 2.30 6.95
C TYR A 99 19.39 3.47 6.02
N ASN A 100 20.69 3.74 5.84
CA ASN A 100 21.19 4.80 4.94
C ASN A 100 21.58 4.30 3.55
N ASP A 101 21.40 3.00 3.27
CA ASP A 101 21.71 2.38 1.97
C ASP A 101 20.76 2.80 0.82
N GLY A 102 19.81 3.68 1.11
CA GLY A 102 18.84 4.22 0.18
C GLY A 102 17.70 3.27 -0.19
N LEU A 103 17.59 2.08 0.42
CA LEU A 103 16.47 1.17 0.15
C LEU A 103 15.15 1.78 0.63
N LEU A 104 15.09 2.31 1.86
CA LEU A 104 13.88 2.96 2.40
C LEU A 104 13.47 4.16 1.56
N THR A 105 14.42 4.98 1.13
CA THR A 105 14.17 6.15 0.28
C THR A 105 13.58 5.75 -1.07
N ARG A 106 14.14 4.72 -1.73
CA ARG A 106 13.62 4.21 -3.00
C ARG A 106 12.24 3.56 -2.84
N TYR A 107 12.04 2.82 -1.75
CA TYR A 107 10.74 2.23 -1.39
C TYR A 107 9.67 3.31 -1.23
N VAL A 108 9.92 4.33 -0.41
CA VAL A 108 8.95 5.42 -0.17
C VAL A 108 8.67 6.23 -1.42
N ALA A 109 9.68 6.51 -2.24
CA ALA A 109 9.49 7.20 -3.51
C ALA A 109 8.58 6.38 -4.45
N ALA A 110 8.85 5.08 -4.59
CA ALA A 110 8.03 4.19 -5.39
C ALA A 110 6.60 4.03 -4.82
N TRP A 111 6.46 3.98 -3.50
CA TRP A 111 5.15 3.90 -2.85
C TRP A 111 4.32 5.15 -3.10
N ARG A 112 4.88 6.35 -2.91
CA ARG A 112 4.18 7.63 -3.14
C ARG A 112 3.69 7.74 -4.58
N GLU A 113 4.54 7.35 -5.54
CA GLU A 113 4.20 7.31 -6.96
C GLU A 113 3.04 6.33 -7.21
N TYR A 114 3.22 5.08 -6.79
CA TYR A 114 2.28 4.00 -7.05
C TYR A 114 0.93 4.19 -6.35
N SER A 115 0.92 4.55 -5.06
CA SER A 115 -0.33 4.70 -4.29
C SER A 115 -1.22 5.80 -4.87
N GLN A 116 -0.61 6.90 -5.34
CA GLN A 116 -1.33 7.99 -5.97
C GLN A 116 -1.84 7.57 -7.36
N GLY A 117 -0.99 6.89 -8.14
CA GLY A 117 -1.35 6.35 -9.45
C GLY A 117 -2.52 5.36 -9.38
N VAL A 118 -2.51 4.46 -8.38
CA VAL A 118 -3.60 3.51 -8.11
C VAL A 118 -4.89 4.22 -7.70
N ALA A 119 -4.83 5.32 -6.94
CA ALA A 119 -6.02 6.11 -6.60
C ALA A 119 -6.66 6.74 -7.86
N TYR A 120 -5.85 7.26 -8.78
CA TYR A 120 -6.34 7.74 -10.08
C TYR A 120 -6.89 6.61 -10.93
N LEU A 121 -6.20 5.47 -10.99
CA LEU A 121 -6.66 4.27 -11.69
C LEU A 121 -8.03 3.81 -11.16
N ASN A 122 -8.22 3.79 -9.84
CA ASN A 122 -9.49 3.44 -9.22
C ASN A 122 -10.63 4.37 -9.66
N SER A 123 -10.33 5.66 -9.85
CA SER A 123 -11.29 6.64 -10.34
C SER A 123 -11.64 6.39 -11.81
N LEU A 124 -10.65 6.09 -12.65
CA LEU A 124 -10.84 5.75 -14.07
C LEU A 124 -11.75 4.52 -14.25
N TYR A 125 -11.56 3.52 -13.39
CA TYR A 125 -12.31 2.27 -13.41
C TYR A 125 -13.61 2.32 -12.57
N SER A 126 -14.06 3.51 -12.16
CA SER A 126 -15.26 3.69 -11.31
C SER A 126 -16.51 2.97 -11.85
N TYR A 127 -16.73 2.97 -13.17
CA TYR A 127 -17.85 2.25 -13.78
C TYR A 127 -17.72 0.73 -13.63
N LEU A 128 -16.52 0.18 -13.91
CA LEU A 128 -16.23 -1.25 -13.73
C LEU A 128 -16.39 -1.67 -12.27
N ASN A 129 -15.86 -0.85 -11.34
CA ASN A 129 -16.01 -1.08 -9.90
C ASN A 129 -17.49 -1.12 -9.47
N LEU A 130 -18.33 -0.23 -10.01
CA LEU A 130 -19.76 -0.19 -9.68
C LEU A 130 -20.55 -1.34 -10.30
N GLN A 131 -20.30 -1.68 -11.58
CA GLN A 131 -21.13 -2.62 -12.33
C GLN A 131 -20.68 -4.07 -12.23
N HIS A 132 -19.39 -4.34 -12.08
CA HIS A 132 -18.86 -5.71 -12.05
C HIS A 132 -18.49 -6.11 -10.63
N VAL A 133 -17.72 -5.28 -9.93
CA VAL A 133 -17.25 -5.60 -8.57
C VAL A 133 -18.37 -5.51 -7.54
N LYS A 134 -19.08 -4.38 -7.45
CA LYS A 134 -20.13 -4.19 -6.42
C LYS A 134 -21.40 -5.00 -6.65
N LYS A 135 -21.72 -5.39 -7.89
CA LYS A 135 -22.86 -6.29 -8.16
C LYS A 135 -22.56 -7.75 -7.85
N GLN A 136 -21.28 -8.15 -7.86
CA GLN A 136 -20.83 -9.48 -7.44
C GLN A 136 -20.53 -9.57 -5.93
N LYS A 137 -20.45 -8.44 -5.20
CA LYS A 137 -20.35 -8.44 -3.73
C LYS A 137 -21.64 -9.02 -3.14
N VAL A 138 -21.53 -10.23 -2.58
CA VAL A 138 -22.50 -10.83 -1.65
C VAL A 138 -22.78 -9.79 -0.55
N SER A 139 -24.06 -9.56 -0.25
CA SER A 139 -24.49 -8.45 0.62
C SER A 139 -23.78 -8.50 1.98
N ASP A 140 -23.42 -7.34 2.55
CA ASP A 140 -22.86 -7.26 3.91
C ASP A 140 -23.75 -7.96 4.95
N ALA A 141 -25.07 -8.02 4.70
CA ALA A 141 -26.02 -8.76 5.51
C ALA A 141 -25.78 -10.29 5.48
N GLU A 142 -25.36 -10.87 4.36
CA GLU A 142 -25.03 -12.30 4.24
C GLU A 142 -23.68 -12.63 4.89
N ILE A 143 -22.76 -11.66 4.99
CA ILE A 143 -21.48 -11.83 5.70
C ILE A 143 -21.68 -11.80 7.22
N ILE A 144 -22.61 -10.95 7.68
CA ILE A 144 -22.83 -10.69 9.12
C ILE A 144 -23.87 -11.65 9.71
N TYR A 145 -24.93 -12.01 8.95
CA TYR A 145 -26.02 -12.88 9.40
C TYR A 145 -26.01 -14.27 8.76
N GLY A 146 -25.13 -14.54 7.78
CA GLY A 146 -24.93 -15.89 7.24
C GLY A 146 -24.34 -16.81 8.30
N SER A 147 -25.03 -17.92 8.58
CA SER A 147 -24.73 -18.85 9.68
C SER A 147 -23.24 -19.20 9.78
N SER A 148 -22.65 -18.94 10.95
CA SER A 148 -21.24 -19.06 11.32
C SER A 148 -20.62 -20.47 11.23
N ALA A 149 -21.26 -21.43 10.55
CA ALA A 149 -20.92 -22.85 10.60
C ALA A 149 -20.60 -23.52 9.26
N THR A 150 -20.77 -22.87 8.11
CA THR A 150 -20.52 -23.54 6.80
C THR A 150 -19.70 -22.75 5.80
N VAL A 151 -19.10 -21.63 6.20
CA VAL A 151 -18.12 -20.96 5.34
C VAL A 151 -16.82 -20.81 6.11
N SER A 152 -16.12 -21.93 6.27
CA SER A 152 -14.66 -21.93 6.18
C SER A 152 -14.29 -21.37 4.80
N CYS A 153 -14.33 -20.04 4.67
CA CYS A 153 -13.75 -19.36 3.52
C CYS A 153 -12.26 -19.67 3.57
N PRO A 154 -11.70 -20.37 2.57
CA PRO A 154 -10.26 -20.41 2.41
C PRO A 154 -9.76 -18.96 2.33
N GLU A 155 -8.54 -18.75 2.76
CA GLU A 155 -7.83 -17.47 2.93
C GLU A 155 -7.65 -16.65 1.64
N HIS A 156 -8.37 -16.98 0.57
CA HIS A 156 -8.50 -16.19 -0.65
C HIS A 156 -9.93 -15.67 -0.78
N ASP A 157 -10.07 -14.38 -0.49
CA ASP A 157 -11.20 -13.56 -0.89
C ASP A 157 -11.47 -13.79 -2.39
N SER A 158 -12.37 -14.72 -2.73
CA SER A 158 -12.75 -15.04 -4.13
C SER A 158 -13.63 -13.94 -4.73
N ARG A 159 -13.65 -12.76 -4.09
CA ARG A 159 -14.36 -11.57 -4.50
C ARG A 159 -13.42 -10.75 -5.37
N GLN A 160 -13.89 -10.35 -6.55
CA GLN A 160 -13.21 -9.33 -7.32
C GLN A 160 -13.12 -8.06 -6.44
N LEU A 161 -11.91 -7.60 -6.19
CA LEU A 161 -11.62 -6.38 -5.44
C LEU A 161 -11.81 -5.16 -6.36
N GLU A 162 -12.13 -4.00 -5.80
CA GLU A 162 -12.11 -2.76 -6.59
C GLU A 162 -10.70 -2.54 -7.13
N VAL A 163 -10.56 -1.91 -8.30
CA VAL A 163 -9.24 -1.78 -8.96
C VAL A 163 -8.20 -1.08 -8.06
N GLY A 164 -8.62 -0.14 -7.21
CA GLY A 164 -7.77 0.46 -6.19
C GLY A 164 -7.29 -0.53 -5.14
N GLU A 165 -8.19 -1.34 -4.60
CA GLU A 165 -7.90 -2.40 -3.61
C GLU A 165 -6.99 -3.47 -4.22
N LEU A 166 -7.27 -3.88 -5.47
CA LEU A 166 -6.44 -4.80 -6.23
C LEU A 166 -4.99 -4.30 -6.35
N GLY A 167 -4.81 -3.00 -6.63
CA GLY A 167 -3.47 -2.39 -6.67
C GLY A 167 -2.74 -2.49 -5.33
N LEU A 168 -3.43 -2.21 -4.22
CA LEU A 168 -2.84 -2.31 -2.88
C LEU A 168 -2.47 -3.75 -2.50
N VAL A 169 -3.33 -4.73 -2.80
CA VAL A 169 -3.04 -6.15 -2.57
C VAL A 169 -1.87 -6.64 -3.43
N THR A 170 -1.79 -6.18 -4.68
CA THR A 170 -0.69 -6.51 -5.59
C THR A 170 0.64 -5.96 -5.07
N TRP A 171 0.64 -4.71 -4.58
CA TRP A 171 1.79 -4.10 -3.92
C TRP A 171 2.25 -4.89 -2.70
N GLU A 172 1.32 -5.24 -1.80
CA GLU A 172 1.62 -6.02 -0.60
C GLU A 172 2.24 -7.37 -0.96
N ARG A 173 1.59 -8.13 -1.85
CA ARG A 173 1.99 -9.50 -2.20
C ARG A 173 3.32 -9.55 -2.94
N ILE A 174 3.53 -8.69 -3.93
CA ILE A 174 4.73 -8.78 -4.79
C ILE A 174 5.90 -8.03 -4.16
N LEU A 175 5.68 -6.81 -3.68
CA LEU A 175 6.78 -5.94 -3.28
C LEU A 175 7.04 -5.99 -1.79
N VAL A 176 6.01 -5.80 -0.95
CA VAL A 176 6.20 -5.73 0.50
C VAL A 176 6.62 -7.07 1.08
N GLN A 177 5.97 -8.17 0.69
CA GLN A 177 6.34 -9.51 1.18
C GLN A 177 7.77 -9.88 0.78
N SER A 178 8.18 -9.58 -0.46
CA SER A 178 9.55 -9.83 -0.95
C SER A 178 10.61 -9.01 -0.23
N LEU A 179 10.27 -7.81 0.25
CA LEU A 179 11.21 -6.90 0.92
C LEU A 179 11.03 -6.87 2.45
N SER A 180 10.12 -7.67 2.99
CA SER A 180 9.66 -7.62 4.38
C SER A 180 10.82 -7.63 5.38
N ALA A 181 11.68 -8.64 5.32
CA ALA A 181 12.83 -8.77 6.22
C ALA A 181 13.79 -7.56 6.12
N GLY A 182 14.12 -7.13 4.91
CA GLY A 182 15.02 -6.00 4.68
C GLY A 182 14.44 -4.65 5.11
N LEU A 183 13.14 -4.44 4.89
CA LEU A 183 12.42 -3.26 5.35
C LEU A 183 12.34 -3.22 6.88
N THR A 184 11.94 -4.33 7.50
CA THR A 184 11.86 -4.46 8.96
C THR A 184 13.20 -4.19 9.62
N ALA A 185 14.30 -4.80 9.14
CA ALA A 185 15.62 -4.60 9.71
C ALA A 185 16.05 -3.11 9.69
N ARG A 186 15.82 -2.42 8.57
CA ARG A 186 16.16 -1.00 8.41
C ARG A 186 15.25 -0.08 9.23
N ILE A 187 13.94 -0.36 9.27
CA ILE A 187 12.99 0.41 10.09
C ILE A 187 13.36 0.30 11.57
N VAL A 188 13.65 -0.91 12.07
CA VAL A 188 14.06 -1.13 13.46
C VAL A 188 15.40 -0.47 13.76
N ALA A 189 16.37 -0.53 12.84
CA ALA A 189 17.66 0.13 12.99
C ALA A 189 17.51 1.67 13.03
N ALA A 190 16.70 2.25 12.14
CA ALA A 190 16.41 3.69 12.12
C ALA A 190 15.68 4.14 13.40
N LEU A 191 14.68 3.39 13.86
CA LEU A 191 13.99 3.66 15.12
C LEU A 191 14.93 3.54 16.33
N SER A 192 15.85 2.58 16.31
CA SER A 192 16.86 2.43 17.37
C SER A 192 17.82 3.62 17.37
N ALA A 193 18.29 4.07 16.20
CA ALA A 193 19.12 5.27 16.09
C ALA A 193 18.38 6.54 16.54
N ALA A 194 17.06 6.62 16.28
CA ALA A 194 16.21 7.73 16.70
C ALA A 194 16.04 7.84 18.23
N ARG A 195 16.33 6.76 18.99
CA ARG A 195 16.33 6.80 20.47
C ARG A 195 17.51 7.58 21.03
N ASP A 196 18.68 7.42 20.41
CA ASP A 196 19.93 7.99 20.90
C ASP A 196 20.21 9.37 20.29
N CYS A 197 19.85 9.56 19.02
CA CYS A 197 20.13 10.78 18.27
C CYS A 197 18.90 11.23 17.47
N GLN A 198 18.77 12.54 17.23
CA GLN A 198 17.78 13.01 16.26
C GLN A 198 18.19 12.60 14.85
N LEU A 199 17.30 11.87 14.16
CA LEU A 199 17.45 11.57 12.73
C LEU A 199 17.40 12.86 11.91
N GLU A 200 18.11 12.86 10.78
CA GLU A 200 18.00 13.91 9.77
C GLU A 200 16.52 14.07 9.33
N PRO A 201 16.01 15.31 9.13
CA PRO A 201 14.60 15.54 8.78
C PRO A 201 14.12 14.76 7.55
N ALA A 202 14.98 14.61 6.53
CA ALA A 202 14.66 13.83 5.33
C ALA A 202 14.47 12.34 5.64
N MET A 203 15.37 11.76 6.43
CA MET A 203 15.26 10.35 6.85
C MET A 203 14.07 10.13 7.79
N ALA A 204 13.76 11.11 8.65
CA ALA A 204 12.59 11.05 9.51
C ALA A 204 11.27 11.01 8.72
N ASP A 205 11.16 11.81 7.64
CA ASP A 205 10.02 11.76 6.72
C ASP A 205 9.93 10.42 5.98
N VAL A 206 11.06 9.91 5.48
CA VAL A 206 11.13 8.59 4.83
C VAL A 206 10.70 7.48 5.80
N LEU A 207 11.21 7.48 7.03
CA LEU A 207 10.84 6.49 8.05
C LEU A 207 9.35 6.55 8.36
N HIS A 208 8.80 7.75 8.59
CA HIS A 208 7.39 7.96 8.85
C HIS A 208 6.52 7.46 7.68
N ALA A 209 6.86 7.84 6.45
CA ALA A 209 6.14 7.41 5.26
C ALA A 209 6.22 5.89 5.04
N ALA A 210 7.38 5.27 5.30
CA ALA A 210 7.53 3.82 5.21
C ALA A 210 6.63 3.09 6.21
N ILE A 211 6.57 3.56 7.46
CA ILE A 211 5.72 2.98 8.49
C ILE A 211 4.23 3.14 8.13
N HIS A 212 3.81 4.34 7.74
CA HIS A 212 2.42 4.61 7.38
C HIS A 212 1.99 3.92 6.09
N SER A 213 2.91 3.59 5.18
CA SER A 213 2.61 2.79 3.99
C SER A 213 2.05 1.42 4.33
N ALA A 214 2.57 0.76 5.38
CA ALA A 214 2.11 -0.56 5.82
C ALA A 214 0.67 -0.52 6.37
N VAL A 215 0.29 0.59 7.00
CA VAL A 215 -1.10 0.82 7.45
C VAL A 215 -2.00 1.08 6.25
N HIS A 216 -1.59 1.97 5.34
CA HIS A 216 -2.40 2.34 4.18
C HIS A 216 -2.61 1.17 3.21
N ALA A 217 -1.60 0.31 3.01
CA ALA A 217 -1.70 -0.87 2.14
C ALA A 217 -2.85 -1.81 2.54
N GLN A 218 -3.18 -1.91 3.83
CA GLN A 218 -4.26 -2.77 4.35
C GLN A 218 -5.50 -2.00 4.81
N ALA A 219 -5.56 -0.68 4.62
CA ALA A 219 -6.69 0.15 5.07
C ALA A 219 -8.03 -0.24 4.42
N HIS A 220 -8.00 -0.91 3.27
CA HIS A 220 -9.20 -1.42 2.59
C HIS A 220 -9.81 -2.66 3.26
N ARG A 221 -9.05 -3.37 4.13
CA ARG A 221 -9.52 -4.60 4.75
C ARG A 221 -10.43 -4.29 5.94
N VAL A 222 -11.59 -4.93 6.00
CA VAL A 222 -12.50 -4.83 7.16
C VAL A 222 -11.96 -5.63 8.36
N ARG A 223 -11.36 -6.79 8.08
CA ARG A 223 -10.75 -7.66 9.10
C ARG A 223 -9.24 -7.39 9.14
N ALA A 224 -8.73 -7.15 10.35
CA ALA A 224 -7.31 -6.96 10.64
C ALA A 224 -6.60 -5.91 9.74
N PRO A 225 -7.10 -4.65 9.64
CA PRO A 225 -6.51 -3.60 8.78
C PRO A 225 -5.09 -3.17 9.17
N LEU A 226 -4.60 -3.61 10.33
CA LEU A 226 -3.30 -3.25 10.88
C LEU A 226 -2.30 -4.42 10.90
N GLN A 227 -2.66 -5.59 10.36
CA GLN A 227 -1.86 -6.82 10.50
C GLN A 227 -0.45 -6.68 9.90
N LEU A 228 -0.33 -6.08 8.71
CA LEU A 228 0.96 -5.84 8.04
C LEU A 228 1.82 -4.87 8.84
N TYR A 229 1.23 -3.80 9.36
CA TYR A 229 1.91 -2.88 10.23
C TYR A 229 2.40 -3.55 11.53
N GLN A 230 1.56 -4.42 12.12
CA GLN A 230 1.91 -5.17 13.32
C GLN A 230 3.14 -6.07 13.08
N GLN A 231 3.11 -6.86 12.00
CA GLN A 231 4.15 -7.83 11.67
C GLN A 231 5.46 -7.17 11.20
N LEU A 232 5.40 -6.13 10.36
CA LEU A 232 6.60 -5.51 9.78
C LEU A 232 7.27 -4.50 10.70
N VAL A 233 6.49 -3.80 11.53
CA VAL A 233 6.98 -2.65 12.28
C VAL A 233 6.81 -2.86 13.78
N LEU A 234 5.58 -3.09 14.25
CA LEU A 234 5.29 -3.04 15.68
C LEU A 234 5.98 -4.16 16.45
N GLU A 235 5.77 -5.43 16.10
CA GLU A 235 6.36 -6.57 16.80
C GLU A 235 7.90 -6.54 16.77
N PRO A 236 8.57 -6.30 15.62
CA PRO A 236 10.02 -6.18 15.57
C PRO A 236 10.56 -5.00 16.40
N TYR A 237 9.87 -3.86 16.39
CA TYR A 237 10.24 -2.71 17.20
C TYR A 237 10.09 -2.99 18.70
N LEU A 238 8.99 -3.61 19.13
CA LEU A 238 8.76 -3.96 20.55
C LEU A 238 9.81 -4.97 21.04
N ASN A 239 10.15 -5.97 20.23
CA ASN A 239 11.21 -6.93 20.56
C ASN A 239 12.57 -6.25 20.71
N ALA A 240 12.91 -5.34 19.79
CA ALA A 240 14.15 -4.57 19.86
C ALA A 240 14.16 -3.58 21.04
N ALA A 241 13.01 -2.97 21.36
CA ALA A 241 12.82 -2.14 22.54
C ALA A 241 13.09 -2.93 23.82
N ALA A 242 12.35 -4.02 24.02
CA ALA A 242 12.46 -4.87 25.21
C ALA A 242 13.90 -5.36 25.42
N ALA A 243 14.58 -5.82 24.35
CA ALA A 243 15.96 -6.26 24.43
C ALA A 243 16.94 -5.13 24.83
N HIS A 244 16.73 -3.91 24.32
CA HIS A 244 17.53 -2.74 24.71
C HIS A 244 17.30 -2.39 26.18
N HIS A 245 16.03 -2.35 26.62
CA HIS A 245 15.69 -2.04 28.01
C HIS A 245 16.24 -3.06 28.99
N ALA A 246 16.06 -4.36 28.73
CA ALA A 246 16.59 -5.42 29.58
C ALA A 246 18.12 -5.34 29.70
N ARG A 247 18.83 -5.05 28.61
CA ARG A 247 20.29 -4.89 28.62
C ARG A 247 20.72 -3.67 29.43
N ARG A 248 20.04 -2.53 29.26
CA ARG A 248 20.38 -1.30 29.97
C ARG A 248 20.06 -1.38 31.46
N ALA A 249 18.92 -2.00 31.81
CA ALA A 249 18.55 -2.33 33.18
C ALA A 249 19.61 -3.22 33.85
N ALA A 250 20.03 -4.30 33.19
CA ALA A 250 21.06 -5.20 33.71
C ALA A 250 22.38 -4.49 33.98
N ASN A 251 22.84 -3.63 33.06
CA ASN A 251 24.08 -2.86 33.24
C ASN A 251 23.98 -1.89 34.44
N LEU A 252 22.88 -1.14 34.57
CA LEU A 252 22.69 -0.20 35.68
C LEU A 252 22.62 -0.91 37.05
N LEU A 253 22.01 -2.09 37.09
CA LEU A 253 21.96 -2.92 38.30
C LEU A 253 23.32 -3.53 38.65
N GLN A 254 24.12 -3.94 37.65
CA GLN A 254 25.48 -4.43 37.85
C GLN A 254 26.42 -3.33 38.38
N ASP A 255 26.27 -2.10 37.88
CA ASP A 255 27.06 -0.94 38.33
C ASP A 255 26.63 -0.43 39.72
N GLY A 256 25.58 -1.03 40.32
CA GLY A 256 25.07 -0.67 41.65
C GLY A 256 24.31 0.66 41.70
N ASP A 257 23.96 1.21 40.54
CA ASP A 257 23.38 2.55 40.42
C ASP A 257 21.85 2.50 40.43
N ILE A 258 21.29 2.21 41.61
CA ILE A 258 19.84 2.12 41.82
C ILE A 258 19.15 3.46 41.50
N SER A 259 19.83 4.59 41.75
CA SER A 259 19.28 5.92 41.47
C SER A 259 19.12 6.17 39.97
N HIS A 260 20.12 5.82 39.15
CA HIS A 260 20.00 5.92 37.70
C HIS A 260 19.11 4.83 37.11
N TYR A 261 19.01 3.66 37.74
CA TYR A 261 18.02 2.63 37.38
C TYR A 261 16.58 3.18 37.50
N MET A 262 16.22 3.75 38.67
CA MET A 262 14.88 4.32 38.89
C MET A 262 14.58 5.50 37.97
N LYS A 263 15.57 6.32 37.61
CA LYS A 263 15.40 7.36 36.59
C LYS A 263 15.25 6.76 35.20
N HIS A 264 16.02 5.73 34.86
CA HIS A 264 15.96 5.07 33.57
C HIS A 264 14.58 4.46 33.29
N THR A 265 13.94 3.85 34.30
CA THR A 265 12.59 3.30 34.15
C THR A 265 11.54 4.40 33.96
N LEU A 266 11.51 5.40 34.85
CA LEU A 266 10.53 6.49 34.80
C LEU A 266 10.68 7.38 33.54
N GLU A 267 11.88 7.87 33.26
CA GLU A 267 12.15 8.75 32.10
C GLU A 267 12.27 7.95 30.79
N GLY A 268 12.53 6.64 30.87
CA GLY A 268 12.63 5.76 29.70
C GLY A 268 11.28 5.52 29.05
N LEU A 269 10.24 5.24 29.87
CA LEU A 269 8.88 5.05 29.37
C LEU A 269 8.36 6.30 28.65
N GLU A 270 8.55 7.48 29.22
CA GLU A 270 8.10 8.74 28.59
C GLU A 270 8.81 9.00 27.26
N ARG A 271 10.13 8.78 27.19
CA ARG A 271 10.90 8.93 25.95
C ARG A 271 10.39 8.02 24.85
N GLU A 272 10.01 6.80 25.18
CA GLU A 272 9.58 5.80 24.19
C GLU A 272 8.14 5.99 23.75
N ILE A 273 7.27 6.48 24.65
CA ILE A 273 5.96 6.99 24.26
C ILE A 273 6.10 8.18 23.31
N MET A 274 7.00 9.13 23.58
CA MET A 274 7.23 10.27 22.68
C MET A 274 7.77 9.83 21.32
N LEU A 275 8.71 8.87 21.28
CA LEU A 275 9.24 8.31 20.04
C LEU A 275 8.14 7.60 19.24
N ALA A 276 7.33 6.78 19.92
CA ALA A 276 6.20 6.09 19.30
C ALA A 276 5.18 7.07 18.73
N CYS A 277 4.81 8.12 19.45
CA CYS A 277 3.91 9.16 18.96
C CYS A 277 4.45 9.91 17.73
N ARG A 278 5.78 9.99 17.58
CA ARG A 278 6.41 10.68 16.45
C ARG A 278 6.45 9.83 15.18
N TYR A 279 6.69 8.53 15.30
CA TYR A 279 6.97 7.67 14.14
C TYR A 279 5.96 6.54 13.90
N LEU A 280 5.29 6.04 14.96
CA LEU A 280 4.40 4.89 14.89
C LEU A 280 2.93 5.32 14.78
N HIS A 281 2.09 4.37 14.37
CA HIS A 281 0.65 4.58 14.34
C HIS A 281 0.09 4.75 15.76
N SER A 282 -0.96 5.56 15.92
CA SER A 282 -1.54 5.92 17.22
C SER A 282 -2.03 4.71 18.03
N SER A 283 -2.45 3.63 17.36
CA SER A 283 -2.85 2.37 17.98
C SER A 283 -1.72 1.68 18.77
N SER A 284 -0.47 2.03 18.50
CA SER A 284 0.71 1.36 19.09
C SER A 284 1.04 1.86 20.49
N ARG A 285 0.46 2.99 20.93
CA ARG A 285 0.81 3.64 22.20
C ARG A 285 0.62 2.70 23.41
N GLU A 286 -0.48 1.97 23.44
CA GLU A 286 -0.78 1.03 24.53
C GLU A 286 0.15 -0.19 24.51
N ALA A 287 0.44 -0.72 23.32
CA ALA A 287 1.36 -1.85 23.16
C ALA A 287 2.78 -1.48 23.58
N VAL A 288 3.26 -0.28 23.25
CA VAL A 288 4.55 0.25 23.70
C VAL A 288 4.57 0.36 25.21
N ARG A 289 3.58 1.04 25.81
CA ARG A 289 3.48 1.15 27.28
C ARG A 289 3.53 -0.22 27.97
N ALA A 290 2.69 -1.15 27.53
CA ALA A 290 2.62 -2.49 28.12
C ALA A 290 3.91 -3.31 27.93
N CYS A 291 4.68 -3.05 26.87
CA CYS A 291 5.97 -3.68 26.65
C CYS A 291 7.04 -3.18 27.64
N TYR A 292 7.02 -1.88 27.97
CA TYR A 292 7.93 -1.29 28.95
C TYR A 292 7.61 -1.74 30.36
N GLU A 293 6.33 -1.70 30.74
CA GLU A 293 5.87 -2.12 32.08
C GLU A 293 6.13 -3.62 32.35
N ARG A 294 6.18 -4.46 31.31
CA ARG A 294 6.54 -5.88 31.43
C ARG A 294 8.05 -6.15 31.52
N ALA A 295 8.87 -5.16 31.17
CA ALA A 295 10.32 -5.27 31.19
C ALA A 295 10.95 -4.76 32.50
N GLU A 296 10.13 -4.19 33.40
CA GLU A 296 10.47 -3.89 34.80
C GLU A 296 10.45 -5.15 35.68
#